data_AF-A0A368VPU4-F1
#
_entry.id   AF-A0A368VPU4-F1
#
_cell.length_a   1.000
_cell.length_b   1.000
_cell.length_c   1.000
_cell.angle_alpha   90.00
_cell.angle_beta   90.00
_cell.angle_gamma   90.00
#
_symmetry.space_group_name_H-M   'P 1'
#
loop_
_entity.id
_entity.type
_entity.pdbx_description
1 polymer ?
#
loop_
_entity_poly.entity_id
_entity_poly.type
_entity_poly.pdbx_seq_one_letter_code
_entity_poly.pdbx_strand_id
1 'polypeptide(L)'
;MNINNKRKTVSFLSRNVIVLSIVSFFTDIATEMLYPIMPLYLSDIGYGIILIGLIEGITQLVAGVIKLASGVYSDHLQQRKGLVNIGYSISALAKPMMGLFPTYWAIFGFRLLDRFGKGVRNAPRDALLADVSTPVNRGRVFGFHRAADTLGATLGPLITLAIMYFYSENIPLIIGLTVIPGICAVVAGWFIKESKKKTDLPAAEKGGIKGLYRRLTTHYRAASPNYKRILYLITLITLIKSTDIYLLLRARELGLSDLLIISAYVAYNLTGTLIIYYLGSLSDRIGFAKTFAIGALSLGATYMLLSQNELPLLLVFASFIIYAVFQSIYEGLTSAWMSLHIKQEERASGLGVMMAFQAVATLIGTLVIGLTWTGFGAKIVFAITGLQAVGLAAYLFFTQQRDYNSKTDFGRKPYVEDIKRLTIENENFRTAIWTGRQLQVTVMSIQVGGEVGLEVHKNIDQFLRIEDGEGLVQMGPREDDLSFEQQAHTDSAIMVPAGMFHNIINTGSKPLKIYSIYAPSEHPYGTVHKTADDADREELAELLEDD
;
A
#
# COMPACT_ATOMS: atom_id res chain seq x y z
N MET A 1 19.81 -2.94 -47.05
CA MET A 1 20.63 -3.41 -45.91
C MET A 1 19.68 -3.65 -44.73
N ASN A 2 19.71 -4.85 -44.15
CA ASN A 2 18.64 -5.45 -43.33
C ASN A 2 18.22 -4.63 -42.08
N ILE A 3 16.95 -4.19 -42.05
CA ILE A 3 16.24 -3.79 -40.83
C ILE A 3 15.63 -5.06 -40.24
N ASN A 4 16.39 -5.78 -39.41
CA ASN A 4 15.90 -6.97 -38.72
C ASN A 4 16.26 -6.91 -37.24
N ASN A 5 15.81 -5.83 -36.57
CA ASN A 5 15.92 -5.72 -35.12
C ASN A 5 14.70 -6.41 -34.49
N LYS A 6 14.76 -7.75 -34.40
CA LYS A 6 13.83 -8.52 -33.57
C LYS A 6 13.88 -7.94 -32.16
N ARG A 7 12.84 -7.22 -31.74
CA ARG A 7 12.57 -6.93 -30.32
C ARG A 7 12.48 -8.29 -29.62
N LYS A 8 13.60 -8.78 -29.06
CA LYS A 8 13.58 -9.89 -28.12
C LYS A 8 12.74 -9.42 -26.94
N THR A 9 11.47 -9.81 -26.91
CA THR A 9 10.64 -9.70 -25.72
C THR A 9 11.35 -10.50 -24.63
N VAL A 10 12.08 -9.80 -23.76
CA VAL A 10 12.71 -10.42 -22.60
C VAL A 10 11.58 -11.04 -21.79
N SER A 11 11.52 -12.38 -21.75
CA SER A 11 10.54 -13.09 -20.95
C SER A 11 10.61 -12.61 -19.51
N PHE A 12 9.50 -12.14 -18.96
CA PHE A 12 9.44 -11.68 -17.57
C PHE A 12 9.61 -12.84 -16.57
N LEU A 13 9.43 -14.08 -17.03
CA LEU A 13 9.62 -15.32 -16.26
C LEU A 13 11.10 -15.74 -16.32
N SER A 14 11.94 -15.06 -15.56
CA SER A 14 13.31 -15.54 -15.35
C SER A 14 13.32 -16.78 -14.45
N ARG A 15 14.39 -17.56 -14.51
CA ARG A 15 14.59 -18.70 -13.59
C ARG A 15 14.42 -18.29 -12.13
N ASN A 16 14.96 -17.13 -11.73
CA ASN A 16 14.84 -16.67 -10.34
C ASN A 16 13.40 -16.31 -9.98
N VAL A 17 12.63 -15.71 -10.90
CA VAL A 17 11.20 -15.45 -10.66
C VAL A 17 10.46 -16.75 -10.40
N ILE A 18 10.60 -17.75 -11.28
CA ILE A 18 9.94 -19.05 -11.14
C ILE A 18 10.35 -19.74 -9.83
N VAL A 19 11.66 -19.83 -9.56
CA VAL A 19 12.15 -20.50 -8.36
C VAL A 19 11.66 -19.80 -7.08
N LEU A 20 11.76 -18.47 -7.00
CA LEU A 20 11.31 -17.72 -5.82
C LEU A 20 9.79 -17.86 -5.62
N SER A 21 9.01 -17.90 -6.70
CA SER A 21 7.56 -18.16 -6.64
C SER A 21 7.25 -19.57 -6.16
N ILE A 22 7.96 -20.60 -6.61
CA ILE A 22 7.79 -21.99 -6.12
C ILE A 22 8.13 -22.09 -4.63
N VAL A 23 9.25 -21.50 -4.20
CA VAL A 23 9.68 -21.51 -2.80
C VAL A 23 8.60 -20.87 -1.92
N SER A 24 8.05 -19.75 -2.36
CA SER A 24 7.06 -19.00 -1.59
C SER A 24 5.69 -19.69 -1.58
N PHE A 25 5.25 -20.25 -2.70
CA PHE A 25 4.07 -21.12 -2.80
C PHE A 25 4.08 -22.23 -1.74
N PHE A 26 5.16 -23.03 -1.69
CA PHE A 26 5.26 -24.11 -0.70
C PHE A 26 5.34 -23.57 0.73
N THR A 27 6.06 -22.47 0.96
CA THR A 27 6.17 -21.90 2.29
C THR A 27 4.84 -21.36 2.81
N ASP A 28 4.02 -20.79 1.93
CA ASP A 28 2.69 -20.29 2.29
C ASP A 28 1.69 -21.43 2.47
N ILE A 29 1.79 -22.55 1.73
CA ILE A 29 1.06 -23.80 2.08
C ILE A 29 1.37 -24.20 3.53
N ALA A 30 2.66 -24.34 3.86
CA ALA A 30 3.07 -24.76 5.20
C ALA A 30 2.59 -23.78 6.30
N THR A 31 2.54 -22.49 6.00
CA THR A 31 2.14 -21.45 6.95
C THR A 31 0.64 -21.42 7.16
N GLU A 32 -0.13 -21.48 6.08
CA GLU A 32 -1.59 -21.42 6.12
C GLU A 32 -2.25 -22.77 6.46
N MET A 33 -1.52 -23.89 6.38
CA MET A 33 -1.95 -25.13 7.02
C MET A 33 -2.11 -24.94 8.55
N LEU A 34 -1.24 -24.15 9.16
CA LEU A 34 -1.21 -23.94 10.61
C LEU A 34 -2.08 -22.78 11.06
N TYR A 35 -2.08 -21.67 10.32
CA TYR A 35 -2.67 -20.42 10.79
C TYR A 35 -4.09 -20.55 11.39
N PRO A 36 -5.08 -21.20 10.72
CA PRO A 36 -6.43 -21.30 11.26
C PRO A 36 -6.59 -22.31 12.40
N ILE A 37 -5.73 -23.35 12.48
CA ILE A 37 -5.80 -24.35 13.55
C ILE A 37 -5.05 -23.91 14.82
N MET A 38 -4.01 -23.08 14.68
CA MET A 38 -3.16 -22.72 15.81
C MET A 38 -3.91 -22.08 16.99
N PRO A 39 -4.82 -21.10 16.81
CA PRO A 39 -5.50 -20.53 17.97
C PRO A 39 -6.44 -21.53 18.67
N LEU A 40 -7.05 -22.43 17.90
CA LEU A 40 -7.91 -23.51 18.40
C LEU A 40 -7.09 -24.51 19.21
N TYR A 41 -5.99 -25.01 18.63
CA TYR A 41 -5.05 -25.91 19.29
C TYR A 41 -4.42 -25.32 20.56
N LEU A 42 -4.00 -24.04 20.51
CA LEU A 42 -3.45 -23.34 21.67
C LEU A 42 -4.50 -23.24 22.79
N SER A 43 -5.76 -22.97 22.44
CA SER A 43 -6.85 -22.96 23.42
C SER A 43 -7.05 -24.33 24.07
N ASP A 44 -6.97 -25.42 23.30
CA ASP A 44 -7.18 -26.79 23.79
C ASP A 44 -6.10 -27.24 24.78
N ILE A 45 -4.84 -26.86 24.53
CA ILE A 45 -3.74 -27.15 25.45
C ILE A 45 -3.68 -26.17 26.64
N GLY A 46 -4.66 -25.27 26.78
CA GLY A 46 -4.89 -24.43 27.96
C GLY A 46 -4.37 -22.99 27.87
N TYR A 47 -4.02 -22.49 26.68
CA TYR A 47 -3.67 -21.08 26.54
C TYR A 47 -4.92 -20.20 26.68
N GLY A 48 -4.85 -19.24 27.60
CA GLY A 48 -5.85 -18.17 27.67
C GLY A 48 -5.79 -17.24 26.47
N ILE A 49 -6.91 -16.57 26.20
CA ILE A 49 -7.10 -15.63 25.08
C ILE A 49 -6.05 -14.51 25.06
N ILE A 50 -5.65 -14.01 26.24
CA ILE A 50 -4.57 -13.00 26.38
C ILE A 50 -3.26 -13.53 25.82
N LEU A 51 -2.87 -14.76 26.18
CA LEU A 51 -1.60 -15.33 25.76
C LEU A 51 -1.61 -15.64 24.27
N ILE A 52 -2.71 -16.18 23.71
CA ILE A 52 -2.86 -16.36 22.26
C ILE A 52 -2.69 -15.03 21.51
N GLY A 53 -3.33 -13.96 22.00
CA GLY A 53 -3.21 -12.61 21.48
C GLY A 53 -1.81 -12.02 21.55
N LEU A 54 -1.14 -12.19 22.69
CA LEU A 54 0.22 -11.72 22.93
C LEU A 54 1.20 -12.42 21.99
N ILE A 55 1.05 -13.74 21.82
CA ILE A 55 1.86 -14.52 20.90
C ILE A 55 1.71 -14.00 19.47
N GLU A 56 0.48 -13.79 19.01
CA GLU A 56 0.25 -13.22 17.68
C GLU A 56 0.90 -11.83 17.54
N GLY A 57 0.66 -10.94 18.51
CA GLY A 57 1.23 -9.59 18.51
C GLY A 57 2.76 -9.58 18.45
N ILE A 58 3.42 -10.36 19.31
CA ILE A 58 4.89 -10.44 19.36
C ILE A 58 5.41 -11.05 18.06
N THR A 59 4.77 -12.09 17.54
CA THR A 59 5.23 -12.74 16.30
C THR A 59 5.22 -11.79 15.11
N GLN A 60 4.20 -10.94 14.98
CA GLN A 60 4.12 -9.94 13.91
C GLN A 60 5.17 -8.84 14.11
N LEU A 61 5.39 -8.40 15.36
CA LEU A 61 6.43 -7.43 15.69
C LEU A 61 7.83 -7.94 15.35
N VAL A 62 8.15 -9.18 15.75
CA VAL A 62 9.44 -9.82 15.46
C VAL A 62 9.63 -9.95 13.95
N ALA A 63 8.64 -10.45 13.20
CA ALA A 63 8.74 -10.55 11.75
C ALA A 63 8.99 -9.19 11.08
N GLY A 64 8.32 -8.13 11.54
CA GLY A 64 8.51 -6.77 11.04
C GLY A 64 9.90 -6.20 11.33
N VAL A 65 10.36 -6.29 12.58
CA VAL A 65 11.67 -5.78 13.02
C VAL A 65 12.81 -6.53 12.31
N ILE A 66 12.72 -7.85 12.25
CA ILE A 66 13.75 -8.68 11.59
C ILE A 66 13.74 -8.46 10.08
N LYS A 67 12.58 -8.19 9.45
CA LYS A 67 12.52 -7.78 8.04
C LYS A 67 13.27 -6.47 7.78
N LEU A 68 13.11 -5.47 8.64
CA LEU A 68 13.83 -4.20 8.54
C LEU A 68 15.35 -4.41 8.70
N ALA A 69 15.77 -5.18 9.71
CA ALA A 69 17.18 -5.45 9.97
C ALA A 69 17.83 -6.29 8.85
N SER A 70 17.14 -7.33 8.36
CA SER A 70 17.66 -8.20 7.29
C SER A 70 17.79 -7.48 5.96
N GLY A 71 16.90 -6.53 5.64
CA GLY A 71 17.05 -5.69 4.44
C GLY A 71 18.36 -4.91 4.46
N VAL A 72 18.64 -4.20 5.56
CA VAL A 72 19.90 -3.46 5.75
C VAL A 72 21.11 -4.38 5.67
N TYR A 73 21.07 -5.50 6.38
CA TYR A 73 22.17 -6.46 6.41
C TYR A 73 22.43 -7.07 5.02
N SER A 74 21.36 -7.37 4.29
CA SER A 74 21.42 -7.91 2.93
C SER A 74 21.99 -6.91 1.93
N ASP A 75 21.63 -5.63 2.05
CA ASP A 75 22.18 -4.59 1.20
C ASP A 75 23.65 -4.31 1.52
N HIS A 76 24.07 -4.47 2.79
CA HIS A 76 25.47 -4.34 3.20
C HIS A 76 26.34 -5.49 2.69
N LEU A 77 25.86 -6.73 2.80
CA LEU A 77 26.60 -7.90 2.35
C LEU A 77 26.56 -8.12 0.83
N GLN A 78 25.56 -7.56 0.15
CA GLN A 78 25.26 -7.84 -1.26
C GLN A 78 25.13 -9.36 -1.56
N GLN A 79 24.80 -10.15 -0.54
CA GLN A 79 24.58 -11.59 -0.61
C GLN A 79 23.16 -11.89 -0.15
N ARG A 80 22.25 -12.02 -1.11
CA ARG A 80 20.81 -12.13 -0.85
C ARG A 80 20.38 -13.58 -0.75
N LYS A 81 20.96 -14.47 -1.57
CA LYS A 81 20.61 -15.90 -1.62
C LYS A 81 20.77 -16.59 -0.25
N GLY A 82 21.89 -16.33 0.43
CA GLY A 82 22.21 -16.96 1.70
C GLY A 82 21.15 -16.65 2.76
N LEU A 83 20.81 -15.38 2.93
CA LEU A 83 19.78 -14.92 3.86
C LEU A 83 18.40 -15.50 3.52
N VAL A 84 18.04 -15.50 2.23
CA VAL A 84 16.78 -16.10 1.78
C VAL A 84 16.69 -17.57 2.19
N ASN A 85 17.71 -18.37 1.87
CA ASN A 85 17.71 -19.81 2.17
C ASN A 85 17.75 -20.08 3.67
N ILE A 86 18.56 -19.34 4.45
CA ILE A 86 18.60 -19.48 5.90
C ILE A 86 17.21 -19.18 6.49
N GLY A 87 16.58 -18.08 6.10
CA GLY A 87 15.26 -17.70 6.61
C GLY A 87 14.19 -18.75 6.27
N TYR A 88 14.19 -19.29 5.04
CA TYR A 88 13.29 -20.38 4.66
C TYR A 88 13.55 -21.67 5.46
N SER A 89 14.81 -22.06 5.65
CA SER A 89 15.18 -23.25 6.42
C SER A 89 14.76 -23.13 7.89
N ILE A 90 14.97 -21.96 8.51
CA ILE A 90 14.53 -21.70 9.89
C ILE A 90 13.01 -21.85 9.99
N SER A 91 12.23 -21.24 9.09
CA SER A 91 10.77 -21.37 9.08
C SER A 91 10.29 -22.79 8.81
N ALA A 92 10.95 -23.52 7.89
CA ALA A 92 10.59 -24.90 7.55
C ALA A 92 10.85 -25.87 8.70
N LEU A 93 11.94 -25.67 9.46
CA LEU A 93 12.24 -26.50 10.63
C LEU A 93 11.35 -26.16 11.82
N ALA A 94 11.06 -24.88 12.06
CA ALA A 94 10.33 -24.44 13.25
C ALA A 94 8.89 -24.98 13.31
N LYS A 95 8.20 -25.09 12.17
CA LYS A 95 6.79 -25.54 12.08
C LYS A 95 6.54 -26.94 12.63
N PRO A 96 7.17 -28.03 12.13
CA PRO A 96 6.95 -29.38 12.64
C PRO A 96 7.39 -29.53 14.11
N MET A 97 8.36 -28.73 14.58
CA MET A 97 8.80 -28.77 15.98
C MET A 97 7.70 -28.34 16.96
N MET A 98 6.73 -27.51 16.54
CA MET A 98 5.56 -27.16 17.36
C MET A 98 4.69 -28.39 17.69
N GLY A 99 4.67 -29.39 16.81
CA GLY A 99 3.91 -30.63 17.00
C GLY A 99 4.70 -31.68 17.79
N LEU A 100 6.02 -31.71 17.63
CA LEU A 100 6.91 -32.64 18.37
C LEU A 100 7.08 -32.24 19.84
N PHE A 101 7.02 -30.94 20.14
CA PHE A 101 7.19 -30.41 21.50
C PHE A 101 5.95 -29.62 21.92
N PRO A 102 4.84 -30.29 22.29
CA PRO A 102 3.55 -29.66 22.58
C PRO A 102 3.52 -29.04 24.00
N THR A 103 4.51 -28.21 24.34
CA THR A 103 4.55 -27.47 25.61
C THR A 103 4.43 -25.98 25.38
N TYR A 104 3.98 -25.26 26.42
CA TYR A 104 3.70 -23.82 26.34
C TYR A 104 4.89 -23.00 25.77
N TRP A 105 6.07 -23.25 26.30
CA TRP A 105 7.27 -22.50 25.95
C TRP A 105 7.89 -22.96 24.62
N ALA A 106 7.75 -24.24 24.28
CA ALA A 106 8.26 -24.77 23.03
C ALA A 106 7.46 -24.21 21.84
N ILE A 107 6.12 -24.27 21.88
CA ILE A 107 5.28 -23.73 20.79
C ILE A 107 5.52 -22.23 20.63
N PHE A 108 5.60 -21.48 21.74
CA PHE A 108 5.92 -20.07 21.69
C PHE A 108 7.28 -19.81 21.02
N GLY A 109 8.34 -20.49 21.48
CA GLY A 109 9.69 -20.34 20.95
C GLY A 109 9.79 -20.70 19.47
N PHE A 110 9.18 -21.82 19.06
CA PHE A 110 9.16 -22.22 17.66
C PHE A 110 8.31 -21.30 16.79
N ARG A 111 7.20 -20.74 17.31
CA ARG A 111 6.41 -19.75 16.56
C ARG A 111 7.18 -18.44 16.39
N LEU A 112 7.94 -18.00 17.39
CA LEU A 112 8.87 -16.87 17.23
C LEU A 112 9.97 -17.20 16.21
N LEU A 113 10.52 -18.41 16.24
CA LEU A 113 11.56 -18.85 15.31
C LEU A 113 11.06 -18.89 13.86
N ASP A 114 9.84 -19.38 13.63
CA ASP A 114 9.17 -19.34 12.32
C ASP A 114 9.10 -17.89 11.77
N ARG A 115 8.76 -16.96 12.65
CA ARG A 115 8.49 -15.55 12.31
C ARG A 115 9.77 -14.75 12.16
N PHE A 116 10.80 -15.10 12.93
CA PHE A 116 12.18 -14.69 12.72
C PHE A 116 12.65 -15.13 11.32
N GLY A 117 12.46 -16.40 10.94
CA GLY A 117 12.79 -16.91 9.60
C GLY A 117 12.08 -16.14 8.48
N LYS A 118 10.78 -15.86 8.64
CA LYS A 118 9.99 -14.99 7.74
C LYS A 118 10.58 -13.58 7.63
N GLY A 119 10.99 -12.99 8.76
CA GLY A 119 11.67 -11.70 8.79
C GLY A 119 12.99 -11.71 8.02
N VAL A 120 13.83 -12.74 8.22
CA VAL A 120 15.15 -12.85 7.56
C VAL A 120 15.03 -12.97 6.04
N ARG A 121 14.05 -13.71 5.54
CA ARG A 121 13.94 -14.01 4.09
C ARG A 121 13.23 -12.94 3.28
N ASN A 122 12.26 -12.21 3.84
CA ASN A 122 11.32 -11.41 3.03
C ASN A 122 11.99 -10.24 2.30
N ALA A 123 12.75 -9.38 3.00
CA ALA A 123 13.40 -8.24 2.36
C ALA A 123 14.47 -8.67 1.32
N PRO A 124 15.35 -9.64 1.62
CA PRO A 124 16.31 -10.15 0.63
C PRO A 124 15.65 -10.82 -0.58
N ARG A 125 14.54 -11.54 -0.38
CA ARG A 125 13.73 -12.15 -1.45
C ARG A 125 13.16 -11.10 -2.39
N ASP A 126 12.51 -10.08 -1.82
CA ASP A 126 11.90 -9.00 -2.60
C ASP A 126 12.97 -8.25 -3.41
N ALA A 127 14.18 -8.10 -2.84
CA ALA A 127 15.31 -7.49 -3.52
C ALA A 127 15.84 -8.36 -4.69
N LEU A 128 15.92 -9.70 -4.53
CA LEU A 128 16.26 -10.61 -5.64
C LEU A 128 15.25 -10.56 -6.79
N LEU A 129 13.95 -10.42 -6.50
CA LEU A 129 12.91 -10.22 -7.51
C LEU A 129 13.06 -8.86 -8.20
N ALA A 130 13.38 -7.82 -7.44
CA ALA A 130 13.61 -6.49 -7.97
C ALA A 130 14.84 -6.44 -8.92
N ASP A 131 15.91 -7.17 -8.62
CA ASP A 131 17.14 -7.21 -9.43
C ASP A 131 16.95 -7.80 -10.83
N VAL A 132 16.05 -8.78 -10.95
CA VAL A 132 15.72 -9.44 -12.22
C VAL A 132 14.56 -8.75 -12.95
N SER A 133 14.05 -7.65 -12.38
CA SER A 133 12.99 -6.84 -12.96
C SER A 133 13.52 -5.55 -13.60
N THR A 134 12.81 -5.07 -14.62
CA THR A 134 12.95 -3.75 -15.22
C THR A 134 11.77 -2.87 -14.79
N PRO A 135 11.85 -1.53 -14.88
CA PRO A 135 10.72 -0.65 -14.60
C PRO A 135 9.44 -1.03 -15.36
N VAL A 136 9.58 -1.55 -16.59
CA VAL A 136 8.48 -1.96 -17.46
C VAL A 136 7.84 -3.28 -17.03
N ASN A 137 8.61 -4.26 -16.53
CA ASN A 137 8.09 -5.60 -16.20
C ASN A 137 7.94 -5.88 -14.70
N ARG A 138 8.37 -4.95 -13.82
CA ARG A 138 8.36 -5.12 -12.36
C ARG A 138 6.99 -5.50 -11.82
N GLY A 139 5.93 -4.85 -12.29
CA GLY A 139 4.56 -5.21 -11.90
C GLY A 139 4.19 -6.66 -12.23
N ARG A 140 4.59 -7.16 -13.42
CA ARG A 140 4.33 -8.55 -13.84
C ARG A 140 5.14 -9.56 -13.03
N VAL A 141 6.40 -9.24 -12.71
CA VAL A 141 7.27 -10.11 -11.89
C VAL A 141 6.71 -10.26 -10.48
N PHE A 142 6.43 -9.14 -9.80
CA PHE A 142 5.85 -9.16 -8.45
C PHE A 142 4.43 -9.71 -8.45
N GLY A 143 3.64 -9.47 -9.50
CA GLY A 143 2.29 -10.02 -9.66
C GLY A 143 2.29 -11.55 -9.80
N PHE A 144 3.18 -12.11 -10.63
CA PHE A 144 3.33 -13.56 -10.76
C PHE A 144 3.78 -14.20 -9.43
N HIS A 145 4.75 -13.59 -8.77
CA HIS A 145 5.20 -14.03 -7.45
C HIS A 145 4.06 -14.00 -6.41
N ARG A 146 3.30 -12.90 -6.37
CA ARG A 146 2.15 -12.78 -5.47
C ARG A 146 1.06 -13.80 -5.76
N ALA A 147 0.80 -14.13 -7.03
CA ALA A 147 -0.16 -15.17 -7.39
C ALA A 147 0.24 -16.53 -6.81
N ALA A 148 1.53 -16.87 -6.82
CA ALA A 148 2.05 -18.09 -6.20
C ALA A 148 1.86 -18.08 -4.67
N ASP A 149 2.12 -16.95 -4.00
CA ASP A 149 1.85 -16.78 -2.56
C ASP A 149 0.37 -17.03 -2.25
N THR A 150 -0.54 -16.38 -2.99
CA THR A 150 -1.99 -16.51 -2.81
C THR A 150 -2.50 -17.93 -3.08
N LEU A 151 -1.98 -18.60 -4.11
CA LEU A 151 -2.32 -20.00 -4.38
C LEU A 151 -1.89 -20.91 -3.23
N GLY A 152 -0.68 -20.72 -2.70
CA GLY A 152 -0.20 -21.48 -1.55
C GLY A 152 -1.05 -21.22 -0.30
N ALA A 153 -1.37 -19.95 -0.05
CA ALA A 153 -2.20 -19.53 1.06
C ALA A 153 -3.65 -20.05 0.99
N THR A 154 -4.16 -20.29 -0.23
CA THR A 154 -5.48 -20.88 -0.44
C THR A 154 -5.45 -22.41 -0.26
N LEU A 155 -4.41 -23.07 -0.76
CA LEU A 155 -4.29 -24.53 -0.67
C LEU A 155 -3.96 -25.02 0.74
N GLY A 156 -3.21 -24.27 1.54
CA GLY A 156 -2.85 -24.66 2.91
C GLY A 156 -4.06 -25.00 3.79
N PRO A 157 -5.04 -24.09 3.97
CA PRO A 157 -6.24 -24.33 4.76
C PRO A 157 -7.14 -25.43 4.16
N LEU A 158 -7.16 -25.59 2.83
CA LEU A 158 -7.87 -26.69 2.16
C LEU A 158 -7.24 -28.06 2.47
N ILE A 159 -5.92 -28.15 2.49
CA ILE A 159 -5.19 -29.37 2.90
C ILE A 159 -5.49 -29.67 4.37
N THR A 160 -5.44 -28.67 5.24
CA THR A 160 -5.80 -28.81 6.66
C THR A 160 -7.24 -29.32 6.81
N LEU A 161 -8.19 -28.73 6.09
CA LEU A 161 -9.59 -29.15 6.13
C LEU A 161 -9.77 -30.62 5.67
N ALA A 162 -9.09 -31.01 4.58
CA ALA A 162 -9.12 -32.38 4.09
C ALA A 162 -8.55 -33.36 5.12
N ILE A 163 -7.39 -33.05 5.72
CA ILE A 163 -6.78 -33.92 6.74
C ILE A 163 -7.71 -34.03 7.96
N MET A 164 -8.30 -32.92 8.42
CA MET A 164 -9.22 -32.96 9.55
C MET A 164 -10.44 -33.85 9.28
N TYR A 165 -11.00 -33.76 8.08
CA TYR A 165 -12.13 -34.59 7.67
C TYR A 165 -11.79 -36.08 7.59
N PHE A 166 -10.65 -36.44 7.00
CA PHE A 166 -10.28 -37.85 6.77
C PHE A 166 -9.56 -38.52 7.95
N TYR A 167 -8.92 -37.74 8.83
CA TYR A 167 -8.07 -38.26 9.93
C TYR A 167 -8.55 -37.79 11.30
N SER A 168 -9.87 -37.61 11.48
CA SER A 168 -10.50 -37.32 12.77
C SER A 168 -9.86 -36.15 13.53
N GLU A 169 -9.63 -35.03 12.83
CA GLU A 169 -9.09 -33.80 13.41
C GLU A 169 -7.70 -33.95 14.08
N ASN A 170 -6.85 -34.86 13.57
CA ASN A 170 -5.51 -35.09 14.12
C ASN A 170 -4.55 -33.88 13.88
N ILE A 171 -4.56 -32.93 14.82
CA ILE A 171 -3.73 -31.71 14.79
C ILE A 171 -2.22 -32.01 14.75
N PRO A 172 -1.65 -32.93 15.57
CA PRO A 172 -0.23 -33.27 15.49
C PRO A 172 0.20 -33.75 14.09
N LEU A 173 -0.65 -34.53 13.40
CA LEU A 173 -0.39 -34.95 12.03
C LEU A 173 -0.33 -33.75 11.07
N ILE A 174 -1.27 -32.80 11.17
CA ILE A 174 -1.29 -31.59 10.33
C ILE A 174 -0.02 -30.78 10.57
N ILE A 175 0.38 -30.58 11.83
CA ILE A 175 1.61 -29.87 12.18
C ILE A 175 2.85 -30.59 11.63
N GLY A 176 2.92 -31.92 11.80
CA GLY A 176 4.03 -32.73 11.28
C GLY A 176 4.14 -32.66 9.76
N LEU A 177 3.01 -32.74 9.04
CA LEU A 177 2.98 -32.72 7.58
C LEU A 177 3.44 -31.39 6.96
N THR A 178 3.51 -30.31 7.73
CA THR A 178 4.12 -29.04 7.25
C THR A 178 5.59 -29.17 6.86
N VAL A 179 6.27 -30.22 7.32
CA VAL A 179 7.66 -30.52 6.92
C VAL A 179 7.78 -30.77 5.42
N ILE A 180 6.76 -31.35 4.78
CA ILE A 180 6.78 -31.69 3.36
C ILE A 180 6.89 -30.43 2.50
N PRO A 181 5.94 -29.47 2.54
CA PRO A 181 6.09 -28.22 1.81
C PRO A 181 7.32 -27.42 2.29
N GLY A 182 7.69 -27.49 3.58
CA GLY A 182 8.92 -26.86 4.09
C GLY A 182 10.20 -27.35 3.39
N ILE A 183 10.38 -28.67 3.25
CA ILE A 183 11.51 -29.27 2.54
C ILE A 183 11.46 -28.89 1.07
N CYS A 184 10.29 -28.95 0.41
CA CYS A 184 10.14 -28.54 -0.98
C CYS A 184 10.60 -27.08 -1.20
N ALA A 185 10.23 -26.17 -0.29
CA ALA A 185 10.66 -24.78 -0.33
C ALA A 185 12.18 -24.63 -0.17
N VAL A 186 12.78 -25.31 0.81
CA VAL A 186 14.23 -25.25 1.06
C VAL A 186 15.04 -25.81 -0.12
N VAL A 187 14.63 -26.96 -0.66
CA VAL A 187 15.26 -27.58 -1.82
C VAL A 187 15.14 -26.68 -3.05
N ALA A 188 13.95 -26.12 -3.31
CA ALA A 188 13.76 -25.16 -4.39
C ALA A 188 14.66 -23.91 -4.21
N GLY A 189 14.84 -23.44 -2.97
CA GLY A 189 15.68 -22.29 -2.62
C GLY A 189 17.16 -22.47 -3.00
N TRP A 190 17.68 -23.70 -3.02
CA TRP A 190 19.04 -23.95 -3.48
C TRP A 190 19.28 -23.60 -4.95
N PHE A 191 18.22 -23.65 -5.77
CA PHE A 191 18.27 -23.32 -7.20
C PHE A 191 18.21 -21.82 -7.50
N ILE A 192 18.02 -20.97 -6.48
CA ILE A 192 18.13 -19.51 -6.59
C ILE A 192 19.54 -19.15 -7.05
N LYS A 193 19.65 -18.26 -8.04
CA LYS A 193 20.93 -17.69 -8.46
C LYS A 193 21.13 -16.35 -7.79
N GLU A 194 22.33 -16.13 -7.27
CA GLU A 194 22.71 -14.83 -6.70
C GLU A 194 22.74 -13.76 -7.80
N SER A 195 22.27 -12.57 -7.48
CA SER A 195 22.35 -11.41 -8.37
C SER A 195 23.77 -10.88 -8.37
N LYS A 196 24.43 -10.84 -9.53
CA LYS A 196 25.81 -10.31 -9.66
C LYS A 196 25.88 -8.78 -9.80
N LYS A 197 24.73 -8.09 -9.78
CA LYS A 197 24.71 -6.62 -9.85
C LYS A 197 25.19 -6.06 -8.52
N LYS A 198 26.46 -5.64 -8.45
CA LYS A 198 26.91 -4.72 -7.39
C LYS A 198 26.20 -3.40 -7.63
N THR A 199 25.27 -3.03 -6.75
CA THR A 199 24.79 -1.65 -6.67
C THR A 199 25.80 -0.86 -5.85
N ASP A 200 26.39 0.19 -6.45
CA ASP A 200 27.12 1.19 -5.68
C ASP A 200 26.12 1.97 -4.82
N LEU A 201 25.96 1.55 -3.57
CA LEU A 201 25.10 2.24 -2.62
C LEU A 201 25.76 3.57 -2.21
N PRO A 202 25.07 4.73 -2.34
CA PRO A 202 25.61 6.01 -1.88
C PRO A 202 26.00 5.96 -0.40
N ALA A 203 27.00 6.76 0.01
CA ALA A 203 27.63 6.70 1.33
C ALA A 203 26.66 6.82 2.53
N ALA A 204 25.49 7.43 2.33
CA ALA A 204 24.41 7.52 3.32
C ALA A 204 23.75 6.17 3.67
N GLU A 205 23.87 5.16 2.81
CA GLU A 205 23.30 3.81 3.00
C GLU A 205 24.24 2.84 3.73
N LYS A 206 25.47 3.27 4.02
CA LYS A 206 26.48 2.49 4.76
C LYS A 206 26.28 2.50 6.29
N GLY A 207 25.28 3.23 6.82
CA GLY A 207 25.08 3.42 8.26
C GLY A 207 24.50 2.23 9.04
N GLY A 208 24.22 1.10 8.39
CA GLY A 208 23.65 -0.09 9.03
C GLY A 208 22.30 0.21 9.70
N ILE A 209 22.01 -0.48 10.81
CA ILE A 209 20.75 -0.31 11.56
C ILE A 209 20.59 1.14 12.07
N LYS A 210 21.69 1.78 12.49
CA LYS A 210 21.66 3.19 12.93
C LYS A 210 21.29 4.14 11.78
N GLY A 211 21.80 3.88 10.57
CA GLY A 211 21.45 4.60 9.35
C GLY A 211 19.98 4.42 8.98
N LEU A 212 19.45 3.20 9.06
CA LEU A 212 18.02 2.94 8.85
C LEU A 212 17.14 3.67 9.85
N TYR A 213 17.45 3.59 11.14
CA TYR A 213 16.70 4.29 12.19
C TYR A 213 16.68 5.81 11.92
N ARG A 214 17.83 6.39 11.57
CA ARG A 214 17.92 7.81 11.19
C ARG A 214 17.04 8.12 9.97
N ARG A 215 17.08 7.30 8.91
CA ARG A 215 16.23 7.49 7.72
C ARG A 215 14.74 7.47 8.04
N LEU A 216 14.28 6.47 8.80
CA LEU A 216 12.87 6.33 9.16
C LEU A 216 12.39 7.51 10.03
N THR A 217 13.21 7.91 11.01
CA THR A 217 12.88 9.04 11.90
C THR A 217 12.95 10.39 11.19
N THR A 218 13.94 10.62 10.33
CA THR A 218 14.03 11.82 9.49
C THR A 218 12.84 11.92 8.54
N HIS A 219 12.48 10.82 7.85
CA HIS A 219 11.32 10.80 6.97
C HIS A 219 10.03 11.12 7.74
N TYR A 220 9.77 10.45 8.87
CA TYR A 220 8.57 10.74 9.68
C TYR A 220 8.48 12.21 10.11
N ARG A 221 9.61 12.84 10.49
CA ARG A 221 9.65 14.26 10.88
C ARG A 221 9.34 15.17 9.70
N ALA A 222 9.98 14.94 8.55
CA ALA A 222 9.84 15.75 7.34
C ALA A 222 8.53 15.49 6.56
N ALA A 223 7.81 14.40 6.87
CA ALA A 223 6.63 14.01 6.13
C ALA A 223 5.49 15.05 6.22
N SER A 224 4.72 15.14 5.13
CA SER A 224 3.59 16.06 4.98
C SER A 224 2.48 15.78 6.01
N PRO A 225 1.65 16.77 6.35
CA PRO A 225 0.48 16.57 7.21
C PRO A 225 -0.46 15.47 6.71
N ASN A 226 -0.65 15.37 5.39
CA ASN A 226 -1.51 14.36 4.77
C ASN A 226 -0.96 12.93 4.95
N TYR A 227 0.35 12.73 4.78
CA TYR A 227 1.00 11.46 5.07
C TYR A 227 0.78 11.05 6.54
N LYS A 228 1.00 11.97 7.48
CA LYS A 228 0.83 11.71 8.93
C LYS A 228 -0.63 11.38 9.28
N ARG A 229 -1.60 12.07 8.66
CA ARG A 229 -3.03 11.77 8.82
C ARG A 229 -3.37 10.36 8.33
N ILE A 230 -2.92 9.98 7.14
CA ILE A 230 -3.18 8.64 6.58
C ILE A 230 -2.48 7.56 7.43
N LEU A 231 -1.24 7.80 7.86
CA LEU A 231 -0.53 6.90 8.77
C LEU A 231 -1.30 6.69 10.07
N TYR A 232 -1.82 7.77 10.67
CA TYR A 232 -2.65 7.69 11.87
C TYR A 232 -3.91 6.86 11.61
N LEU A 233 -4.60 7.07 10.49
CA LEU A 233 -5.80 6.31 10.14
C LEU A 233 -5.52 4.82 9.94
N ILE A 234 -4.45 4.46 9.21
CA ILE A 234 -4.03 3.07 9.03
C ILE A 234 -3.67 2.44 10.38
N THR A 235 -2.97 3.17 11.25
CA THR A 235 -2.61 2.70 12.59
C THR A 235 -3.86 2.45 13.42
N LEU A 236 -4.83 3.36 13.39
CA LEU A 236 -6.11 3.24 14.09
C LEU A 236 -6.93 2.06 13.56
N ILE A 237 -7.03 1.89 12.24
CA ILE A 237 -7.66 0.71 11.62
C ILE A 237 -7.00 -0.56 12.15
N THR A 238 -5.67 -0.60 12.19
CA THR A 238 -4.91 -1.77 12.64
C THR A 238 -5.19 -2.10 14.11
N LEU A 239 -5.34 -1.07 14.95
CA LEU A 239 -5.69 -1.22 16.36
C LEU A 239 -7.11 -1.79 16.53
N ILE A 240 -8.08 -1.29 15.73
CA ILE A 240 -9.50 -1.70 15.80
C ILE A 240 -9.70 -3.11 15.25
N LYS A 241 -9.18 -3.41 14.04
CA LYS A 241 -9.49 -4.65 13.32
C LYS A 241 -9.02 -5.91 14.04
N SER A 242 -7.99 -5.78 14.87
CA SER A 242 -7.31 -6.90 15.51
C SER A 242 -6.81 -7.97 14.53
N THR A 243 -6.70 -9.22 14.99
CA THR A 243 -6.18 -10.35 14.21
C THR A 243 -7.27 -11.39 13.99
N ASP A 244 -7.21 -12.06 12.84
CA ASP A 244 -8.23 -13.01 12.40
C ASP A 244 -8.44 -14.16 13.39
N ILE A 245 -7.44 -14.44 14.23
CA ILE A 245 -7.49 -15.39 15.34
C ILE A 245 -8.70 -15.19 16.25
N TYR A 246 -9.08 -13.94 16.55
CA TYR A 246 -10.21 -13.66 17.43
C TYR A 246 -11.55 -14.01 16.80
N LEU A 247 -11.69 -13.89 15.48
CA LEU A 247 -12.87 -14.34 14.75
C LEU A 247 -13.03 -15.86 14.86
N LEU A 248 -11.92 -16.60 14.73
CA LEU A 248 -11.90 -18.07 14.87
C LEU A 248 -12.27 -18.51 16.28
N LEU A 249 -11.68 -17.89 17.31
CA LEU A 249 -12.02 -18.17 18.70
C LEU A 249 -13.47 -17.82 19.03
N ARG A 250 -13.99 -16.72 18.46
CA ARG A 250 -15.38 -16.32 18.67
C ARG A 250 -16.36 -17.29 18.02
N ALA A 251 -16.05 -17.78 16.82
CA ALA A 251 -16.84 -18.82 16.17
C ALA A 251 -16.93 -20.09 17.03
N ARG A 252 -15.83 -20.46 17.71
CA ARG A 252 -15.81 -21.58 18.66
C ARG A 252 -16.71 -21.33 19.88
N GLU A 253 -16.66 -20.15 20.49
CA GLU A 253 -17.56 -19.78 21.60
C GLU A 253 -19.05 -19.77 21.21
N LEU A 254 -19.35 -19.52 19.93
CA LEU A 254 -20.71 -19.63 19.37
C LEU A 254 -21.14 -21.08 19.10
N GLY A 255 -20.29 -22.07 19.41
CA GLY A 255 -20.60 -23.49 19.35
C GLY A 255 -20.27 -24.18 18.01
N LEU A 256 -19.51 -23.55 17.11
CA LEU A 256 -19.07 -24.22 15.89
C LEU A 256 -17.98 -25.25 16.19
N SER A 257 -18.06 -26.41 15.55
CA SER A 257 -16.97 -27.39 15.50
C SER A 257 -15.76 -26.83 14.74
N ASP A 258 -14.55 -27.26 15.08
CA ASP A 258 -13.31 -26.77 14.45
C ASP A 258 -13.29 -26.96 12.93
N LEU A 259 -13.83 -28.08 12.42
CA LEU A 259 -13.98 -28.31 10.98
C LEU A 259 -14.80 -27.19 10.28
N LEU A 260 -15.89 -26.74 10.90
CA LEU A 260 -16.74 -25.66 10.38
C LEU A 260 -16.05 -24.29 10.48
N ILE A 261 -15.30 -24.04 11.55
CA ILE A 261 -14.51 -22.81 11.72
C ILE A 261 -13.48 -22.67 10.59
N ILE A 262 -12.76 -23.75 10.29
CA ILE A 262 -11.75 -23.77 9.24
C ILE A 262 -12.40 -23.70 7.86
N SER A 263 -13.57 -24.32 7.68
CA SER A 263 -14.38 -24.15 6.46
C SER A 263 -14.80 -22.70 6.24
N ALA A 264 -15.22 -21.98 7.29
CA ALA A 264 -15.55 -20.56 7.22
C ALA A 264 -14.32 -19.71 6.90
N TYR A 265 -13.15 -20.03 7.48
CA TYR A 265 -11.87 -19.39 7.18
C TYR A 265 -11.44 -19.59 5.71
N VAL A 266 -11.60 -20.80 5.18
CA VAL A 266 -11.37 -21.10 3.75
C VAL A 266 -12.30 -20.26 2.87
N ALA A 267 -13.59 -20.21 3.20
CA ALA A 267 -14.58 -19.44 2.44
C ALA A 267 -14.27 -17.94 2.44
N TYR A 268 -13.85 -17.39 3.58
CA TYR A 268 -13.35 -16.03 3.73
C TYR A 268 -12.15 -15.73 2.79
N ASN A 269 -11.11 -16.57 2.79
CA ASN A 269 -9.92 -16.36 1.96
C ASN A 269 -10.20 -16.48 0.46
N LEU A 270 -11.00 -17.46 0.06
CA LEU A 270 -11.43 -17.64 -1.32
C LEU A 270 -12.22 -16.42 -1.80
N THR A 271 -13.17 -15.95 -0.98
CA THR A 271 -13.94 -14.75 -1.28
C THR A 271 -13.03 -13.55 -1.46
N GLY A 272 -12.12 -13.31 -0.51
CA GLY A 272 -11.18 -12.19 -0.57
C GLY A 272 -10.34 -12.19 -1.85
N THR A 273 -9.82 -13.37 -2.21
CA THR A 273 -9.04 -13.57 -3.45
C THR A 273 -9.84 -13.24 -4.71
N LEU A 274 -11.14 -13.58 -4.75
CA LEU A 274 -11.99 -13.30 -5.91
C LEU A 274 -12.39 -11.83 -6.01
N ILE A 275 -12.59 -11.14 -4.88
CA ILE A 275 -13.10 -9.76 -4.88
C ILE A 275 -12.01 -8.69 -4.92
N ILE A 276 -10.75 -9.00 -4.57
CA ILE A 276 -9.67 -8.01 -4.44
C ILE A 276 -9.44 -7.17 -5.70
N TYR A 277 -9.56 -7.78 -6.89
CA TYR A 277 -9.44 -7.06 -8.17
C TYR A 277 -10.55 -6.01 -8.35
N TYR A 278 -11.79 -6.38 -8.03
CA TYR A 278 -12.93 -5.48 -8.14
C TYR A 278 -12.87 -4.36 -7.10
N LEU A 279 -12.40 -4.65 -5.89
CA LEU A 279 -12.22 -3.64 -4.84
C LEU A 279 -11.09 -2.66 -5.16
N GLY A 280 -10.01 -3.12 -5.82
CA GLY A 280 -8.99 -2.23 -6.37
C GLY A 280 -9.58 -1.29 -7.43
N SER A 281 -10.31 -1.84 -8.40
CA SER A 281 -10.99 -1.05 -9.44
C SER A 281 -12.02 -0.07 -8.87
N LEU A 282 -12.71 -0.45 -7.78
CA LEU A 282 -13.62 0.43 -7.05
C LEU A 282 -12.85 1.59 -6.43
N SER A 283 -11.70 1.32 -5.80
CA SER A 283 -10.86 2.35 -5.19
C SER A 283 -10.33 3.38 -6.18
N ASP A 284 -10.05 2.96 -7.42
CA ASP A 284 -9.66 3.87 -8.49
C ASP A 284 -10.82 4.79 -8.92
N ARG A 285 -12.08 4.37 -8.75
CA ARG A 285 -13.28 5.13 -9.16
C ARG A 285 -13.81 6.07 -8.09
N ILE A 286 -13.91 5.60 -6.84
CA ILE A 286 -14.52 6.36 -5.73
C ILE A 286 -13.50 6.88 -4.71
N GLY A 287 -12.23 6.52 -4.87
CA GLY A 287 -11.13 6.88 -3.97
C GLY A 287 -10.85 5.86 -2.88
N PHE A 288 -9.63 5.93 -2.34
CA PHE A 288 -9.18 5.07 -1.25
C PHE A 288 -10.01 5.25 0.02
N ALA A 289 -10.26 6.47 0.52
CA ALA A 289 -10.97 6.61 1.80
C ALA A 289 -12.41 6.13 1.76
N LYS A 290 -13.17 6.38 0.69
CA LYS A 290 -14.53 5.83 0.56
C LYS A 290 -14.50 4.30 0.48
N THR A 291 -13.50 3.74 -0.19
CA THR A 291 -13.30 2.29 -0.22
C THR A 291 -12.96 1.74 1.16
N PHE A 292 -12.05 2.38 1.91
CA PHE A 292 -11.76 2.03 3.30
C PHE A 292 -12.96 2.23 4.23
N ALA A 293 -13.86 3.19 3.97
CA ALA A 293 -15.11 3.35 4.70
C ALA A 293 -16.06 2.16 4.47
N ILE A 294 -16.19 1.68 3.22
CA ILE A 294 -16.94 0.44 2.90
C ILE A 294 -16.31 -0.75 3.64
N GLY A 295 -14.98 -0.86 3.63
CA GLY A 295 -14.26 -1.85 4.41
C GLY A 295 -14.60 -1.75 5.91
N ALA A 296 -14.50 -0.57 6.50
CA ALA A 296 -14.81 -0.36 7.91
C ALA A 296 -16.28 -0.68 8.26
N LEU A 297 -17.24 -0.42 7.37
CA LEU A 297 -18.64 -0.86 7.54
C LEU A 297 -18.75 -2.39 7.52
N SER A 298 -18.04 -3.08 6.61
CA SER A 298 -18.05 -4.54 6.57
C SER A 298 -17.40 -5.16 7.82
N LEU A 299 -16.34 -4.55 8.36
CA LEU A 299 -15.77 -4.90 9.66
C LEU A 299 -16.80 -4.70 10.79
N GLY A 300 -17.45 -3.54 10.82
CA GLY A 300 -18.49 -3.23 11.80
C GLY A 300 -19.64 -4.23 11.79
N ALA A 301 -20.15 -4.56 10.59
CA ALA A 301 -21.22 -5.55 10.41
C ALA A 301 -20.79 -6.94 10.88
N THR A 302 -19.58 -7.39 10.54
CA THR A 302 -19.02 -8.67 10.99
C THR A 302 -19.00 -8.75 12.52
N TYR A 303 -18.44 -7.73 13.17
CA TYR A 303 -18.25 -7.74 14.60
C TYR A 303 -19.58 -7.60 15.36
N MET A 304 -20.53 -6.82 14.82
CA MET A 304 -21.90 -6.74 15.34
C MET A 304 -22.65 -8.07 15.27
N LEU A 305 -22.54 -8.79 14.15
CA LEU A 305 -23.12 -10.13 14.02
C LEU A 305 -22.51 -11.12 15.02
N LEU A 306 -21.19 -11.10 15.20
CA LEU A 306 -20.51 -12.00 16.12
C LEU A 306 -20.64 -11.61 17.60
N SER A 307 -21.16 -10.42 17.90
CA SER A 307 -21.45 -9.98 19.28
C SER A 307 -22.68 -10.67 19.89
N GLN A 308 -23.50 -11.36 19.09
CA GLN A 308 -24.70 -12.04 19.59
C GLN A 308 -24.33 -13.23 20.50
N ASN A 309 -25.21 -13.59 21.45
CA ASN A 309 -24.96 -14.73 22.35
C ASN A 309 -24.97 -16.05 21.58
N GLU A 310 -25.91 -16.18 20.66
CA GLU A 310 -26.08 -17.33 19.77
C GLU A 310 -26.31 -16.79 18.36
N LEU A 311 -25.85 -17.53 17.36
CA LEU A 311 -26.01 -17.14 15.97
C LEU A 311 -26.19 -18.39 15.09
N PRO A 312 -27.21 -18.43 14.21
CA PRO A 312 -27.36 -19.51 13.24
C PRO A 312 -26.09 -19.71 12.41
N LEU A 313 -25.77 -20.96 12.08
CA LEU A 313 -24.58 -21.33 11.31
C LEU A 313 -24.41 -20.49 10.03
N LEU A 314 -25.51 -20.28 9.29
CA LEU A 314 -25.50 -19.47 8.06
C LEU A 314 -25.02 -18.04 8.30
N LEU A 315 -25.41 -17.41 9.41
CA LEU A 315 -25.03 -16.05 9.74
C LEU A 315 -23.58 -15.96 10.23
N VAL A 316 -23.04 -17.02 10.86
CA VAL A 316 -21.61 -17.10 11.16
C VAL A 316 -20.80 -17.20 9.88
N PHE A 317 -21.18 -18.05 8.93
CA PHE A 317 -20.52 -18.09 7.62
C PHE A 317 -20.63 -16.75 6.88
N ALA A 318 -21.81 -16.13 6.89
CA ALA A 318 -22.01 -14.81 6.29
C ALA A 318 -21.09 -13.75 6.91
N SER A 319 -20.84 -13.77 8.22
CA SER A 319 -19.92 -12.80 8.84
C SER A 319 -18.48 -12.96 8.34
N PHE A 320 -18.01 -14.19 8.10
CA PHE A 320 -16.67 -14.43 7.52
C PHE A 320 -16.56 -13.94 6.07
N ILE A 321 -17.62 -14.12 5.28
CA ILE A 321 -17.68 -13.63 3.89
C ILE A 321 -17.72 -12.10 3.85
N ILE A 322 -18.48 -11.47 4.75
CA ILE A 322 -18.52 -9.99 4.87
C ILE A 322 -17.15 -9.47 5.31
N TYR A 323 -16.49 -10.14 6.27
CA TYR A 323 -15.14 -9.79 6.74
C TYR A 323 -14.10 -9.83 5.60
N ALA A 324 -14.27 -10.72 4.63
CA ALA A 324 -13.38 -10.80 3.46
C ALA A 324 -13.28 -9.48 2.69
N VAL A 325 -14.37 -8.69 2.64
CA VAL A 325 -14.39 -7.37 2.00
C VAL A 325 -13.41 -6.43 2.70
N PHE A 326 -13.51 -6.33 4.03
CA PHE A 326 -12.61 -5.50 4.83
C PHE A 326 -11.17 -5.95 4.68
N GLN A 327 -10.87 -7.25 4.84
CA GLN A 327 -9.49 -7.71 4.78
C GLN A 327 -8.87 -7.46 3.40
N SER A 328 -9.62 -7.71 2.33
CA SER A 328 -9.11 -7.50 0.96
C SER A 328 -8.76 -6.04 0.70
N ILE A 329 -9.56 -5.11 1.22
CA ILE A 329 -9.27 -3.67 1.15
C ILE A 329 -8.04 -3.35 2.00
N TYR A 330 -8.02 -3.80 3.25
CA TYR A 330 -6.93 -3.50 4.18
C TYR A 330 -5.58 -4.04 3.69
N GLU A 331 -5.50 -5.30 3.28
CA GLU A 331 -4.25 -5.89 2.79
C GLU A 331 -3.87 -5.39 1.40
N GLY A 332 -4.84 -5.26 0.49
CA GLY A 332 -4.59 -4.92 -0.90
C GLY A 332 -4.30 -3.44 -1.14
N LEU A 333 -4.94 -2.54 -0.38
CA LEU A 333 -4.99 -1.11 -0.71
C LEU A 333 -4.22 -0.22 0.26
N THR A 334 -3.81 -0.70 1.45
CA THR A 334 -3.10 0.12 2.44
C THR A 334 -1.76 0.66 1.90
N SER A 335 -0.93 -0.22 1.33
CA SER A 335 0.36 0.20 0.78
C SER A 335 0.19 1.09 -0.46
N ALA A 336 -0.86 0.85 -1.25
CA ALA A 336 -1.18 1.67 -2.41
C ALA A 336 -1.57 3.09 -1.99
N TRP A 337 -2.53 3.23 -1.06
CA TRP A 337 -2.99 4.52 -0.56
C TRP A 337 -1.86 5.36 0.05
N MET A 338 -1.06 4.73 0.91
CA MET A 338 0.07 5.39 1.56
C MET A 338 1.09 5.88 0.53
N SER A 339 1.35 5.06 -0.49
CA SER A 339 2.37 5.36 -1.48
C SER A 339 2.06 6.54 -2.42
N LEU A 340 0.81 6.98 -2.50
CA LEU A 340 0.44 8.19 -3.24
C LEU A 340 0.91 9.48 -2.56
N HIS A 341 1.28 9.40 -1.29
CA HIS A 341 1.66 10.54 -0.45
C HIS A 341 3.15 10.53 -0.08
N ILE A 342 3.96 9.71 -0.77
CA ILE A 342 5.39 9.58 -0.56
C ILE A 342 6.12 9.82 -1.88
N LYS A 343 7.17 10.64 -1.85
CA LYS A 343 8.07 10.82 -3.01
C LYS A 343 8.69 9.49 -3.43
N GLN A 344 8.98 9.34 -4.73
CA GLN A 344 9.47 8.09 -5.28
C GLN A 344 10.79 7.63 -4.63
N GLU A 345 11.70 8.57 -4.28
CA GLU A 345 12.97 8.23 -3.62
C GLU A 345 12.78 7.75 -2.17
N GLU A 346 11.72 8.20 -1.50
CA GLU A 346 11.47 7.94 -0.07
C GLU A 346 10.47 6.81 0.17
N ARG A 347 9.87 6.26 -0.88
CA ARG A 347 8.75 5.29 -0.81
C ARG A 347 9.04 4.10 0.09
N ALA A 348 10.27 3.58 0.05
CA ALA A 348 10.69 2.47 0.92
C ALA A 348 10.73 2.88 2.40
N SER A 349 11.23 4.07 2.71
CA SER A 349 11.28 4.60 4.09
C SER A 349 9.88 4.87 4.62
N GLY A 350 9.00 5.50 3.83
CA GLY A 350 7.62 5.79 4.24
C GLY A 350 6.78 4.53 4.45
N LEU A 351 6.85 3.56 3.54
CA LEU A 351 6.19 2.26 3.75
C LEU A 351 6.79 1.50 4.94
N GLY A 352 8.11 1.64 5.20
CA GLY A 352 8.77 1.07 6.37
C GLY A 352 8.25 1.65 7.68
N VAL A 353 8.07 2.97 7.77
CA VAL A 353 7.43 3.63 8.93
C VAL A 353 6.01 3.10 9.11
N MET A 354 5.21 3.04 8.05
CA MET A 354 3.85 2.50 8.11
C MET A 354 3.81 1.08 8.68
N MET A 355 4.63 0.17 8.17
CA MET A 355 4.70 -1.22 8.65
C MET A 355 5.12 -1.32 10.12
N ALA A 356 6.02 -0.45 10.59
CA ALA A 356 6.43 -0.41 12.00
C ALA A 356 5.26 -0.01 12.91
N PHE A 357 4.51 1.03 12.53
CA PHE A 357 3.32 1.44 13.26
C PHE A 357 2.24 0.35 13.26
N GLN A 358 2.01 -0.32 12.12
CA GLN A 358 1.08 -1.44 12.04
C GLN A 358 1.49 -2.60 12.95
N ALA A 359 2.78 -2.96 13.01
CA ALA A 359 3.26 -4.05 13.85
C ALA A 359 3.05 -3.76 15.35
N VAL A 360 3.38 -2.53 15.78
CA VAL A 360 3.15 -2.08 17.16
C VAL A 360 1.64 -2.01 17.47
N ALA A 361 0.85 -1.44 16.57
CA ALA A 361 -0.60 -1.36 16.73
C ALA A 361 -1.25 -2.74 16.79
N THR A 362 -0.74 -3.72 16.03
CA THR A 362 -1.22 -5.11 16.10
C THR A 362 -0.97 -5.71 17.48
N LEU A 363 0.25 -5.56 18.03
CA LEU A 363 0.57 -6.05 19.38
C LEU A 363 -0.30 -5.39 20.46
N ILE A 364 -0.49 -4.07 20.40
CA ILE A 364 -1.33 -3.36 21.36
C ILE A 364 -2.79 -3.79 21.19
N GLY A 365 -3.29 -3.85 19.97
CA GLY A 365 -4.68 -4.21 19.66
C GLY A 365 -5.02 -5.63 20.12
N THR A 366 -4.15 -6.61 19.87
CA THR A 366 -4.36 -7.99 20.34
C THR A 366 -4.33 -8.05 21.87
N LEU A 367 -3.40 -7.35 22.52
CA LEU A 367 -3.35 -7.32 23.99
C LEU A 367 -4.61 -6.70 24.60
N VAL A 368 -5.08 -5.55 24.06
CA VAL A 368 -6.29 -4.87 24.51
C VAL A 368 -7.52 -5.77 24.36
N ILE A 369 -7.67 -6.45 23.22
CA ILE A 369 -8.78 -7.39 23.02
C ILE A 369 -8.68 -8.59 23.94
N GLY A 370 -7.49 -9.16 24.12
CA GLY A 370 -7.30 -10.26 25.06
C GLY A 370 -7.73 -9.89 26.48
N LEU A 371 -7.26 -8.75 26.98
CA LEU A 371 -7.56 -8.26 28.33
C LEU A 371 -9.05 -7.94 28.50
N THR A 372 -9.63 -7.22 27.54
CA THR A 372 -11.05 -6.83 27.59
C THR A 372 -11.97 -8.04 27.42
N TRP A 373 -11.60 -9.03 26.61
CA TRP A 373 -12.37 -10.27 26.46
C TRP A 373 -12.36 -11.07 27.75
N THR A 374 -11.20 -11.21 28.41
CA THR A 374 -11.13 -11.91 29.70
C THR A 374 -11.93 -11.19 30.79
N GLY A 375 -11.96 -9.85 30.80
CA GLY A 375 -12.70 -9.09 31.81
C GLY A 375 -14.20 -8.93 31.57
N PHE A 376 -14.62 -8.75 30.31
CA PHE A 376 -16.00 -8.36 29.94
C PHE A 376 -16.71 -9.38 29.02
N GLY A 377 -16.00 -10.40 28.54
CA GLY A 377 -16.50 -11.39 27.60
C GLY A 377 -16.48 -10.93 26.14
N ALA A 378 -16.48 -11.89 25.21
CA ALA A 378 -16.34 -11.61 23.78
C ALA A 378 -17.45 -10.70 23.24
N LYS A 379 -18.69 -10.92 23.68
CA LYS A 379 -19.85 -10.14 23.23
C LYS A 379 -19.63 -8.64 23.32
N ILE A 380 -19.18 -8.17 24.48
CA ILE A 380 -18.96 -6.73 24.72
C ILE A 380 -17.81 -6.23 23.86
N VAL A 381 -16.71 -6.99 23.76
CA VAL A 381 -15.56 -6.62 22.94
C VAL A 381 -15.95 -6.50 21.47
N PHE A 382 -16.63 -7.50 20.91
CA PHE A 382 -17.08 -7.49 19.52
C PHE A 382 -18.08 -6.35 19.25
N ALA A 383 -19.00 -6.07 20.18
CA ALA A 383 -19.89 -4.92 20.05
C ALA A 383 -19.13 -3.58 20.05
N ILE A 384 -18.19 -3.38 20.99
CA ILE A 384 -17.39 -2.15 21.04
C ILE A 384 -16.57 -1.97 19.77
N THR A 385 -15.86 -3.02 19.32
CA THR A 385 -15.07 -2.97 18.09
C THR A 385 -15.95 -2.72 16.86
N GLY A 386 -17.14 -3.31 16.80
CA GLY A 386 -18.09 -3.05 15.72
C GLY A 386 -18.56 -1.58 15.69
N LEU A 387 -18.84 -0.98 16.85
CA LEU A 387 -19.19 0.45 16.95
C LEU A 387 -18.01 1.35 16.55
N GLN A 388 -16.80 1.01 16.99
CA GLN A 388 -15.58 1.74 16.60
C GLN A 388 -15.37 1.70 15.07
N ALA A 389 -15.60 0.55 14.45
CA ALA A 389 -15.49 0.39 13.00
C ALA A 389 -16.54 1.22 12.24
N VAL A 390 -17.78 1.28 12.72
CA VAL A 390 -18.83 2.16 12.15
C VAL A 390 -18.48 3.64 12.32
N GLY A 391 -18.00 4.03 13.51
CA GLY A 391 -17.54 5.41 13.76
C GLY A 391 -16.37 5.81 12.85
N LEU A 392 -15.42 4.90 12.64
CA LEU A 392 -14.33 5.09 11.68
C LEU A 392 -14.85 5.21 10.25
N ALA A 393 -15.82 4.38 9.84
CA ALA A 393 -16.42 4.48 8.52
C ALA A 393 -17.08 5.83 8.28
N ALA A 394 -17.85 6.33 9.27
CA ALA A 394 -18.44 7.66 9.23
C ALA A 394 -17.36 8.74 9.12
N TYR A 395 -16.31 8.67 9.94
CA TYR A 395 -15.18 9.59 9.86
C TYR A 395 -14.54 9.60 8.46
N LEU A 396 -14.24 8.42 7.89
CA LEU A 396 -13.65 8.31 6.56
C LEU A 396 -14.58 8.82 5.46
N PHE A 397 -15.89 8.61 5.59
CA PHE A 397 -16.88 9.05 4.62
C PHE A 397 -17.04 10.59 4.62
N PHE A 398 -17.12 11.21 5.80
CA PHE A 398 -17.41 12.64 5.94
C PHE A 398 -16.16 13.53 5.92
N THR A 399 -15.02 13.08 6.45
CA THR A 399 -13.82 13.94 6.55
C THR A 399 -12.91 13.91 5.33
N GLN A 400 -13.11 12.96 4.41
CA GLN A 400 -12.35 12.89 3.15
C GLN A 400 -13.13 13.37 1.92
N GLN A 401 -14.38 13.86 2.07
CA GLN A 401 -14.99 14.67 1.01
C GLN A 401 -14.18 15.93 0.67
N ARG A 402 -13.25 16.34 1.55
CA ARG A 402 -12.33 17.47 1.32
C ARG A 402 -11.03 17.14 0.57
N ASP A 403 -10.69 15.86 0.40
CA ASP A 403 -9.41 15.43 -0.21
C ASP A 403 -9.60 14.86 -1.64
N TYR A 404 -10.68 15.22 -2.34
CA TYR A 404 -11.01 14.64 -3.64
C TYR A 404 -10.75 15.60 -4.82
N ASN A 405 -9.69 15.28 -5.58
CA ASN A 405 -9.39 15.58 -6.98
C ASN A 405 -8.97 17.01 -7.40
N SER A 406 -7.67 17.29 -7.31
CA SER A 406 -6.95 18.17 -8.25
C SER A 406 -6.74 17.52 -9.65
N LYS A 407 -7.58 16.56 -10.06
CA LYS A 407 -7.40 15.75 -11.28
C LYS A 407 -8.51 15.86 -12.31
N THR A 408 -9.60 16.55 -12.00
CA THR A 408 -10.73 16.60 -12.92
C THR A 408 -11.12 18.04 -13.10
N ASP A 409 -10.80 18.57 -14.27
CA ASP A 409 -11.48 19.71 -14.85
C ASP A 409 -13.00 19.52 -14.69
N PHE A 410 -13.65 20.43 -13.97
CA PHE A 410 -15.09 20.33 -13.69
C PHE A 410 -15.98 20.63 -14.90
N GLY A 411 -15.37 21.06 -16.01
CA GLY A 411 -16.03 21.36 -17.26
C GLY A 411 -17.12 22.41 -17.09
N ARG A 412 -18.20 22.31 -17.85
CA ARG A 412 -19.27 23.31 -17.86
C ARG A 412 -20.19 23.28 -16.63
N LYS A 413 -19.87 22.51 -15.59
CA LYS A 413 -20.72 22.41 -14.39
C LYS A 413 -20.49 23.64 -13.49
N PRO A 414 -21.53 24.11 -12.77
CA PRO A 414 -21.33 25.08 -11.68
C PRO A 414 -20.31 24.56 -10.68
N TYR A 415 -19.33 25.40 -10.32
CA TYR A 415 -18.18 25.00 -9.51
C TYR A 415 -17.77 26.15 -8.58
N VAL A 416 -17.55 25.86 -7.31
CA VAL A 416 -17.12 26.81 -6.27
C VAL A 416 -16.03 26.14 -5.45
N GLU A 417 -14.85 26.73 -5.40
CA GLU A 417 -13.71 26.19 -4.64
C GLU A 417 -12.79 27.30 -4.13
N ASP A 418 -11.90 26.91 -3.21
CA ASP A 418 -10.78 27.74 -2.74
C ASP A 418 -9.63 27.71 -3.76
N ILE A 419 -9.55 28.75 -4.58
CA ILE A 419 -8.52 28.86 -5.65
C ILE A 419 -7.10 28.90 -5.08
N LYS A 420 -6.91 29.51 -3.90
CA LYS A 420 -5.61 29.62 -3.26
C LYS A 420 -5.11 28.25 -2.84
N ARG A 421 -5.97 27.46 -2.18
CA ARG A 421 -5.65 26.08 -1.81
C ARG A 421 -5.31 25.23 -3.04
N LEU A 422 -6.14 25.27 -4.09
CA LEU A 422 -5.91 24.50 -5.31
C LEU A 422 -4.58 24.85 -5.98
N THR A 423 -4.20 26.14 -5.95
CA THR A 423 -2.95 26.62 -6.54
C THR A 423 -1.73 26.20 -5.73
N ILE A 424 -1.78 26.33 -4.39
CA ILE A 424 -0.68 25.97 -3.49
C ILE A 424 -0.43 24.45 -3.51
N GLU A 425 -1.50 23.64 -3.51
CA GLU A 425 -1.41 22.17 -3.47
C GLU A 425 -1.08 21.54 -4.82
N ASN A 426 -1.20 22.28 -5.93
CA ASN A 426 -0.86 21.77 -7.25
C ASN A 426 0.67 21.64 -7.40
N GLU A 427 1.15 20.44 -7.72
CA GLU A 427 2.56 20.17 -7.99
C GLU A 427 2.88 19.96 -9.48
N ASN A 428 1.85 19.91 -10.33
CA ASN A 428 2.03 19.78 -11.78
C ASN A 428 2.45 21.12 -12.38
N PHE A 429 3.13 21.08 -13.51
CA PHE A 429 3.41 22.28 -14.30
C PHE A 429 2.13 23.04 -14.65
N ARG A 430 1.12 22.33 -15.19
CA ARG A 430 -0.20 22.91 -15.53
C ARG A 430 -1.32 21.91 -15.25
N THR A 431 -2.40 22.36 -14.62
CA THR A 431 -3.62 21.58 -14.40
C THR A 431 -4.84 22.44 -14.70
N ALA A 432 -5.67 22.05 -15.68
CA ALA A 432 -6.98 22.66 -15.89
C ALA A 432 -7.95 22.21 -14.78
N ILE A 433 -8.50 23.18 -14.03
CA ILE A 433 -9.46 22.90 -12.95
C ILE A 433 -10.91 23.16 -13.39
N TRP A 434 -11.11 23.98 -14.42
CA TRP A 434 -12.43 24.27 -14.98
C TRP A 434 -12.33 24.80 -16.42
N THR A 435 -13.04 24.19 -17.36
CA THR A 435 -13.12 24.63 -18.77
C THR A 435 -14.59 24.84 -19.19
N GLY A 436 -14.93 26.10 -19.44
CA GLY A 436 -16.22 26.55 -19.90
C GLY A 436 -16.36 26.61 -21.43
N ARG A 437 -17.26 27.46 -21.91
CA ARG A 437 -17.33 27.83 -23.34
C ARG A 437 -16.53 29.08 -23.69
N GLN A 438 -16.35 29.95 -22.71
CA GLN A 438 -15.80 31.30 -22.87
C GLN A 438 -14.70 31.59 -21.85
N LEU A 439 -14.36 30.62 -21.00
CA LEU A 439 -13.41 30.83 -19.93
C LEU A 439 -12.79 29.50 -19.53
N GLN A 440 -11.50 29.50 -19.22
CA GLN A 440 -10.80 28.36 -18.66
C GLN A 440 -9.96 28.82 -17.48
N VAL A 441 -9.86 27.99 -16.43
CA VAL A 441 -9.03 28.25 -15.26
C VAL A 441 -8.02 27.13 -15.10
N THR A 442 -6.74 27.48 -15.03
CA THR A 442 -5.63 26.56 -14.80
C THR A 442 -4.86 26.95 -13.54
N VAL A 443 -4.27 25.97 -12.86
CA VAL A 443 -3.31 26.17 -11.77
C VAL A 443 -1.96 25.57 -12.16
N MET A 444 -0.88 26.19 -11.72
CA MET A 444 0.48 25.88 -12.17
C MET A 444 1.49 25.94 -11.02
N SER A 445 2.58 25.19 -11.18
CA SER A 445 3.72 25.18 -10.24
C SER A 445 5.04 25.22 -11.01
N ILE A 446 5.63 26.40 -11.09
CA ILE A 446 6.87 26.64 -11.83
C ILE A 446 8.06 26.43 -10.88
N GLN A 447 8.96 25.51 -11.21
CA GLN A 447 10.14 25.24 -10.39
C GLN A 447 11.10 26.43 -10.38
N VAL A 448 12.00 26.48 -9.39
CA VAL A 448 12.99 27.55 -9.26
C VAL A 448 13.86 27.63 -10.52
N GLY A 449 13.97 28.82 -11.12
CA GLY A 449 14.68 29.04 -12.38
C GLY A 449 13.95 28.53 -13.63
N GLY A 450 12.76 27.93 -13.47
CA GLY A 450 11.87 27.61 -14.58
C GLY A 450 11.01 28.80 -14.98
N GLU A 451 10.29 28.64 -16.09
CA GLU A 451 9.42 29.66 -16.65
C GLU A 451 8.07 29.08 -17.06
N VAL A 452 7.09 29.95 -17.29
CA VAL A 452 5.80 29.57 -17.89
C VAL A 452 6.00 29.19 -19.35
N GLY A 453 6.90 29.89 -20.05
CA GLY A 453 7.10 29.76 -21.49
C GLY A 453 6.74 31.08 -22.18
N LEU A 454 7.46 31.40 -23.26
CA LEU A 454 7.15 32.58 -24.06
C LEU A 454 5.97 32.27 -24.99
N GLU A 455 4.80 32.78 -24.64
CA GLU A 455 3.53 32.46 -25.30
C GLU A 455 2.87 33.71 -25.90
N VAL A 456 2.02 33.54 -26.92
CA VAL A 456 1.14 34.60 -27.45
C VAL A 456 -0.22 34.04 -27.81
N HIS A 457 -1.28 34.65 -27.28
CA HIS A 457 -2.65 34.28 -27.62
C HIS A 457 -3.28 35.37 -28.49
N LYS A 458 -3.50 35.10 -29.78
CA LYS A 458 -3.97 36.11 -30.74
C LYS A 458 -5.37 36.66 -30.44
N ASN A 459 -6.23 35.83 -29.85
CA ASN A 459 -7.66 36.11 -29.73
C ASN A 459 -8.16 36.10 -28.27
N ILE A 460 -7.26 35.97 -27.30
CA ILE A 460 -7.60 35.68 -25.91
C ILE A 460 -6.82 36.62 -25.00
N ASP A 461 -7.53 37.29 -24.10
CA ASP A 461 -6.91 37.93 -22.95
C ASP A 461 -6.66 36.89 -21.87
N GLN A 462 -5.53 37.01 -21.18
CA GLN A 462 -5.17 36.10 -20.12
C GLN A 462 -4.93 36.88 -18.82
N PHE A 463 -5.46 36.35 -17.73
CA PHE A 463 -5.23 36.85 -16.38
C PHE A 463 -4.40 35.83 -15.62
N LEU A 464 -3.30 36.22 -15.00
CA LEU A 464 -2.56 35.39 -14.07
C LEU A 464 -2.49 36.03 -12.69
N ARG A 465 -2.44 35.20 -11.65
CA ARG A 465 -2.16 35.64 -10.28
C ARG A 465 -1.17 34.72 -9.60
N ILE A 466 -0.22 35.33 -8.89
CA ILE A 466 0.74 34.62 -8.04
C ILE A 466 0.13 34.40 -6.66
N GLU A 467 -0.06 33.15 -6.26
CA GLU A 467 -0.55 32.78 -4.92
C GLU A 467 0.59 32.53 -3.93
N ASP A 468 1.77 32.09 -4.42
CA ASP A 468 2.96 31.94 -3.58
C ASP A 468 4.26 32.02 -4.40
N GLY A 469 5.23 32.81 -3.94
CA GLY A 469 6.52 32.98 -4.60
C GLY A 469 6.69 34.35 -5.26
N GLU A 470 7.70 34.46 -6.11
CA GLU A 470 8.01 35.67 -6.86
C GLU A 470 8.60 35.32 -8.23
N GLY A 471 8.33 36.16 -9.23
CA GLY A 471 8.80 35.96 -10.58
C GLY A 471 8.91 37.27 -11.36
N LEU A 472 9.73 37.23 -12.40
CA LEU A 472 9.88 38.32 -13.36
C LEU A 472 8.85 38.11 -14.48
N VAL A 473 8.02 39.12 -14.71
CA VAL A 473 7.02 39.14 -15.79
C VAL A 473 7.60 39.94 -16.94
N GLN A 474 7.59 39.36 -18.14
CA GLN A 474 8.03 40.01 -19.36
C GLN A 474 6.90 40.00 -20.39
N MET A 475 6.66 41.11 -21.08
CA MET A 475 5.66 41.20 -22.15
C MET A 475 6.08 42.14 -23.27
N GLY A 476 5.55 41.93 -24.48
CA GLY A 476 5.73 42.87 -25.57
C GLY A 476 5.07 42.48 -26.89
N PRO A 477 5.17 43.34 -27.92
CA PRO A 477 4.48 43.16 -29.18
C PRO A 477 5.10 42.09 -30.10
N ARG A 478 6.33 41.65 -29.83
CA ARG A 478 7.05 40.63 -30.62
C ARG A 478 7.91 39.75 -29.72
N GLU A 479 8.24 38.56 -30.20
CA GLU A 479 9.09 37.58 -29.51
C GLU A 479 10.46 38.15 -29.13
N ASP A 480 11.03 39.01 -29.98
CA ASP A 480 12.33 39.67 -29.80
C ASP A 480 12.25 41.06 -29.13
N ASP A 481 11.05 41.52 -28.78
CA ASP A 481 10.79 42.84 -28.20
C ASP A 481 9.84 42.73 -26.99
N LEU A 482 10.41 42.33 -25.85
CA LEU A 482 9.72 42.26 -24.55
C LEU A 482 9.94 43.54 -23.73
N SER A 483 9.52 44.68 -24.29
CA SER A 483 9.72 46.02 -23.73
C SER A 483 9.14 46.26 -22.32
N PHE A 484 8.21 45.43 -21.86
CA PHE A 484 7.66 45.48 -20.51
C PHE A 484 8.31 44.42 -19.63
N GLU A 485 8.99 44.82 -18.56
CA GLU A 485 9.52 43.93 -17.52
C GLU A 485 9.13 44.42 -16.13
N GLN A 486 8.56 43.54 -15.31
CA GLN A 486 8.18 43.90 -13.94
C GLN A 486 8.30 42.70 -13.00
N GLN A 487 8.85 42.94 -11.80
CA GLN A 487 8.84 41.95 -10.73
C GLN A 487 7.42 41.81 -10.16
N ALA A 488 6.95 40.58 -10.05
CA ALA A 488 5.69 40.23 -9.43
C ALA A 488 5.92 39.29 -8.23
N HIS A 489 5.12 39.48 -7.18
CA HIS A 489 5.19 38.72 -5.94
C HIS A 489 3.82 38.11 -5.60
N THR A 490 3.73 37.35 -4.51
CA THR A 490 2.44 36.91 -3.94
C THR A 490 1.39 38.01 -3.95
N ASP A 491 0.18 37.65 -4.36
CA ASP A 491 -0.99 38.52 -4.55
C ASP A 491 -0.90 39.52 -5.72
N SER A 492 0.13 39.46 -6.55
CA SER A 492 0.19 40.24 -7.80
C SER A 492 -0.74 39.67 -8.85
N ALA A 493 -1.50 40.53 -9.50
CA ALA A 493 -2.30 40.23 -10.68
C ALA A 493 -1.56 40.69 -11.95
N ILE A 494 -1.63 39.88 -12.99
CA ILE A 494 -0.95 40.06 -14.26
C ILE A 494 -2.02 39.98 -15.34
N MET A 495 -2.17 41.03 -16.12
CA MET A 495 -3.12 41.11 -17.23
C MET A 495 -2.33 41.09 -18.53
N VAL A 496 -2.49 40.03 -19.31
CA VAL A 496 -1.85 39.85 -20.62
C VAL A 496 -2.91 40.15 -21.69
N PRO A 497 -2.77 41.25 -22.44
CA PRO A 497 -3.67 41.55 -23.55
C PRO A 497 -3.50 40.55 -24.70
N ALA A 498 -4.60 40.27 -25.41
CA ALA A 498 -4.56 39.48 -26.64
C ALA A 498 -3.53 40.03 -27.64
N GLY A 499 -2.74 39.14 -28.24
CA GLY A 499 -1.69 39.46 -29.20
C GLY A 499 -0.35 39.92 -28.61
N MET A 500 -0.22 39.97 -27.28
CA MET A 500 1.07 40.24 -26.62
C MET A 500 1.82 38.94 -26.35
N PHE A 501 3.10 38.93 -26.70
CA PHE A 501 4.03 37.92 -26.20
C PHE A 501 4.22 38.14 -24.71
N HIS A 502 4.26 37.06 -23.93
CA HIS A 502 4.44 37.14 -22.49
C HIS A 502 5.18 35.92 -21.94
N ASN A 503 5.91 36.11 -20.85
CA ASN A 503 6.55 35.05 -20.09
C ASN A 503 6.60 35.42 -18.60
N ILE A 504 6.66 34.41 -17.73
CA ILE A 504 6.89 34.57 -16.30
C ILE A 504 8.00 33.62 -15.87
N ILE A 505 9.08 34.18 -15.34
CA ILE A 505 10.26 33.44 -14.91
C ILE A 505 10.28 33.39 -13.38
N ASN A 506 10.41 32.20 -12.80
CA ASN A 506 10.56 32.06 -11.36
C ASN A 506 11.98 32.45 -10.92
N THR A 507 12.10 33.65 -10.37
CA THR A 507 13.37 34.22 -9.86
C THR A 507 13.58 33.97 -8.37
N GLY A 508 12.64 33.31 -7.69
CA GLY A 508 12.65 33.09 -6.24
C GLY A 508 13.46 31.88 -5.78
N SER A 509 13.37 31.55 -4.48
CA SER A 509 14.05 30.40 -3.85
C SER A 509 13.16 29.17 -3.62
N LYS A 510 11.90 29.23 -4.05
CA LYS A 510 10.90 28.17 -3.94
C LYS A 510 10.04 28.08 -5.21
N PRO A 511 9.31 26.98 -5.44
CA PRO A 511 8.39 26.90 -6.57
C PRO A 511 7.37 28.04 -6.55
N LEU A 512 7.17 28.66 -7.71
CA LEU A 512 6.21 29.73 -7.94
C LEU A 512 4.85 29.11 -8.22
N LYS A 513 3.86 29.41 -7.38
CA LYS A 513 2.48 28.91 -7.46
C LYS A 513 1.60 29.98 -8.07
N ILE A 514 1.07 29.72 -9.27
CA ILE A 514 0.24 30.66 -10.03
C ILE A 514 -1.03 30.00 -10.52
N TYR A 515 -2.08 30.79 -10.75
CA TYR A 515 -3.23 30.35 -11.54
C TYR A 515 -3.46 31.31 -12.70
N SER A 516 -3.99 30.78 -13.79
CA SER A 516 -4.32 31.53 -15.00
C SER A 516 -5.80 31.38 -15.36
N ILE A 517 -6.39 32.45 -15.88
CA ILE A 517 -7.74 32.50 -16.42
C ILE A 517 -7.63 32.97 -17.87
N TYR A 518 -8.09 32.14 -18.79
CA TYR A 518 -8.17 32.42 -20.22
C TYR A 518 -9.61 32.77 -20.57
N ALA A 519 -9.85 33.75 -21.45
CA ALA A 519 -11.17 34.03 -21.99
C ALA A 519 -11.13 34.42 -23.49
N PRO A 520 -11.54 33.55 -24.45
CA PRO A 520 -12.12 32.20 -24.30
C PRO A 520 -11.17 31.11 -23.77
N SER A 521 -11.65 29.86 -23.70
CA SER A 521 -10.85 28.70 -23.29
C SER A 521 -9.72 28.40 -24.31
N GLU A 522 -8.52 28.10 -23.82
CA GLU A 522 -7.33 27.88 -24.67
C GLU A 522 -7.03 26.39 -24.85
N HIS A 523 -6.82 25.63 -23.77
CA HIS A 523 -6.39 24.24 -23.85
C HIS A 523 -7.57 23.25 -23.91
N PRO A 524 -7.35 22.02 -24.43
CA PRO A 524 -8.34 20.95 -24.40
C PRO A 524 -8.90 20.68 -23.00
N TYR A 525 -10.17 20.23 -22.94
CA TYR A 525 -10.82 19.86 -21.68
C TYR A 525 -10.05 18.75 -20.97
N GLY A 526 -9.76 18.94 -19.68
CA GLY A 526 -9.03 17.95 -18.86
C GLY A 526 -7.51 17.96 -19.02
N THR A 527 -6.93 19.01 -19.59
CA THR A 527 -5.47 19.16 -19.76
C THR A 527 -4.72 19.09 -18.41
N VAL A 528 -3.70 18.22 -18.36
CA VAL A 528 -2.77 18.09 -17.23
C VAL A 528 -1.36 17.82 -17.75
N HIS A 529 -0.48 18.80 -17.60
CA HIS A 529 0.94 18.69 -17.93
C HIS A 529 1.74 18.50 -16.65
N LYS A 530 2.42 17.37 -16.50
CA LYS A 530 3.21 17.10 -15.28
C LYS A 530 4.52 17.87 -15.28
N THR A 531 5.11 18.03 -16.47
CA THR A 531 6.37 18.75 -16.69
C THR A 531 6.19 19.83 -17.76
N ALA A 532 7.09 20.82 -17.80
CA ALA A 532 7.13 21.81 -18.89
C ALA A 532 7.25 21.11 -20.26
N ASP A 533 8.15 20.11 -20.39
CA ASP A 533 8.28 19.32 -21.61
C ASP A 533 6.99 18.62 -22.08
N ASP A 534 6.02 18.36 -21.18
CA ASP A 534 4.73 17.78 -21.59
C ASP A 534 3.89 18.82 -22.33
N ALA A 535 3.92 20.08 -21.86
CA ALA A 535 3.24 21.20 -22.48
C ALA A 535 3.88 21.56 -23.83
N ASP A 536 5.21 21.70 -23.89
CA ASP A 536 5.94 22.04 -25.11
C ASP A 536 5.66 21.03 -26.25
N ARG A 537 5.56 19.74 -25.90
CA ARG A 537 5.25 18.68 -26.88
C ARG A 537 3.83 18.78 -27.44
N GLU A 538 2.87 19.23 -26.63
CA GLU A 538 1.48 19.38 -27.05
C GLU A 538 1.32 20.61 -27.94
N GLU A 539 1.91 21.75 -27.55
CA GLU A 539 1.93 22.96 -28.38
C GLU A 539 2.59 22.73 -29.74
N LEU A 540 3.72 22.01 -29.76
CA LEU A 540 4.36 21.63 -31.02
C LEU A 540 3.47 20.71 -31.88
N ALA A 541 2.66 19.85 -31.27
CA ALA A 541 1.73 18.99 -32.00
C ALA A 541 0.56 19.78 -32.62
N GLU A 542 0.02 20.76 -31.89
CA GLU A 542 -1.05 21.64 -32.40
C GLU A 542 -0.56 22.48 -33.59
N LEU A 543 0.67 23.02 -33.52
CA LEU A 543 1.29 23.75 -34.64
C LEU A 543 1.47 22.89 -35.90
N LEU A 544 1.58 21.56 -35.76
CA LEU A 544 1.74 20.62 -36.87
C LEU A 544 0.40 20.09 -37.42
N GLU A 545 -0.72 20.31 -36.73
CA GLU A 545 -2.06 19.92 -37.20
C GLU A 545 -2.76 21.06 -37.97
N ASP A 546 -2.31 22.31 -37.82
CA ASP A 546 -2.84 23.49 -38.52
C ASP A 546 -2.12 23.83 -39.87
N ASP A 547 -1.09 23.06 -40.25
CA ASP A 547 -0.38 23.08 -41.56
C ASP A 547 -0.79 21.89 -42.45
#